data_AF-A0A967LRC0-F1
#
_entry.id   AF-A0A967LRC0-F1
#
_cell.length_a   1.000
_cell.length_b   1.000
_cell.length_c   1.000
_cell.angle_alpha   90.00
_cell.angle_beta   90.00
_cell.angle_gamma   90.00
#
_symmetry.space_group_name_H-M   'P 1'
#
loop_
_entity.id
_entity.type
_entity.pdbx_description
1 polymer ?
#
loop_
_entity_poly.entity_id
_entity_poly.type
_entity_poly.pdbx_seq_one_letter_code
_entity_poly.pdbx_strand_id
1 'polypeptide(L)' 'MEQRRLGRSGLRVSRFALGTMTWGRDTDEHEARDQLEAFVEAGGTL' A
#
# COMPACT_ATOMS: atom_id res chain seq x y z
N MET A 1 3.44 -7.31 -8.88
CA MET A 1 3.73 -7.59 -7.44
C MET A 1 3.37 -9.02 -7.06
N GLU A 2 4.08 -9.64 -6.10
CA GLU A 2 3.75 -10.97 -5.56
C GLU A 2 2.58 -10.88 -4.54
N GLN A 3 1.63 -11.82 -4.62
CA GLN A 3 0.45 -11.91 -3.75
C GLN A 3 0.57 -13.08 -2.77
N ARG A 4 0.23 -12.87 -1.49
CA ARG A 4 0.31 -13.86 -0.40
C ARG A 4 -1.01 -13.96 0.37
N ARG A 5 -1.31 -15.14 0.94
CA ARG A 5 -2.50 -15.32 1.79
C ARG A 5 -2.29 -14.65 3.15
N LEU A 6 -3.28 -13.90 3.61
CA LEU A 6 -3.27 -13.28 4.94
C LEU A 6 -3.80 -14.27 5.98
N GLY A 7 -2.91 -15.11 6.49
CA GLY A 7 -3.25 -16.11 7.51
C GLY A 7 -4.44 -16.99 7.11
N ARG A 8 -5.44 -17.09 8.00
CA ARG A 8 -6.66 -17.89 7.80
C ARG A 8 -7.86 -17.07 7.30
N SER A 9 -7.67 -15.80 6.93
CA SER A 9 -8.77 -14.89 6.55
C SER A 9 -9.40 -15.17 5.18
N GLY A 10 -8.71 -15.93 4.32
CA GLY A 10 -9.11 -16.10 2.92
C GLY A 10 -8.67 -14.96 1.99
N LEU A 11 -8.18 -13.84 2.54
CA LEU A 11 -7.68 -12.71 1.76
C LEU A 11 -6.32 -13.02 1.12
N ARG A 12 -6.10 -12.47 -0.08
CA ARG A 12 -4.81 -12.39 -0.77
C ARG A 12 -4.39 -10.94 -0.80
N VAL A 13 -3.16 -10.68 -0.36
CA VAL A 13 -2.60 -9.33 -0.25
C VAL A 13 -1.21 -9.28 -0.87
N SER A 14 -0.77 -8.09 -1.30
CA SER A 14 0.61 -7.88 -1.74
C SER A 14 1.62 -8.29 -0.67
N ARG A 15 2.80 -8.75 -1.11
CA ARG A 15 3.91 -9.11 -0.21
C ARG A 15 4.44 -7.92 0.61
N PHE A 16 4.31 -6.70 0.08
CA PHE A 16 4.65 -5.45 0.75
C PHE A 16 3.40 -4.60 0.97
N ALA A 17 3.46 -3.71 1.96
CA ALA A 17 2.38 -2.81 2.34
C ALA A 17 2.82 -1.34 2.21
N LEU A 18 1.86 -0.45 1.98
CA LEU A 18 2.09 1.00 2.00
C LEU A 18 1.89 1.57 3.41
N GLY A 19 2.97 2.00 4.05
CA GLY A 19 2.89 2.69 5.35
C GLY A 19 2.57 4.17 5.18
N THR A 20 1.66 4.71 5.99
CA THR A 20 1.15 6.09 5.85
C THR A 20 1.38 6.97 7.08
N MET A 21 2.27 6.57 8.00
CA MET A 21 2.44 7.24 9.30
C MET A 21 2.89 8.72 9.20
N THR A 22 3.54 9.11 8.10
CA THR A 22 4.03 10.48 7.86
C THR A 22 3.03 11.34 7.10
N TRP A 23 1.98 10.75 6.52
CA TRP A 23 0.99 11.47 5.72
C TRP A 23 0.22 12.46 6.60
N GLY A 24 0.10 13.70 6.12
CA GLY A 24 -0.49 14.82 6.85
C GLY A 24 0.40 15.42 7.94
N ARG A 25 1.64 14.95 8.09
CA ARG A 25 2.66 15.55 8.96
C ARG A 25 3.85 16.04 8.15
N ASP A 26 4.57 15.08 7.57
CA ASP A 26 5.78 15.32 6.79
C ASP A 26 5.55 15.09 5.29
N THR A 27 4.55 14.28 4.93
CA THR A 27 4.13 14.01 3.55
C THR A 27 2.79 14.71 3.30
N ASP A 28 2.74 15.62 2.33
CA ASP A 28 1.50 16.32 1.97
C ASP A 28 0.54 15.46 1.14
N GLU A 29 -0.66 15.97 0.86
CA GLU A 29 -1.71 15.23 0.14
C GLU A 29 -1.31 14.83 -1.29
N HIS A 30 -0.56 15.68 -2.00
CA HIS A 30 -0.17 15.39 -3.38
C HIS A 30 0.87 14.28 -3.40
N GLU A 31 1.88 14.37 -2.53
CA GLU A 31 2.90 13.33 -2.41
C GLU A 31 2.30 12.01 -1.93
N ALA A 32 1.37 12.05 -0.95
CA ALA A 32 0.65 10.87 -0.49
C ALA A 32 -0.16 10.20 -1.61
N ARG A 33 -0.83 11.00 -2.46
CA ARG A 33 -1.55 10.50 -3.64
C ARG A 33 -0.61 9.82 -4.61
N ASP A 34 0.52 10.46 -4.94
CA ASP A 34 1.49 9.91 -5.89
C ASP A 34 2.07 8.58 -5.37
N GLN A 35 2.36 8.48 -4.06
CA GLN A 35 2.78 7.24 -3.41
C GLN A 35 1.70 6.14 -3.50
N LEU A 36 0.44 6.50 -3.28
CA LEU A 36 -0.70 5.56 -3.38
C LEU A 36 -0.88 5.05 -4.81
N GLU A 37 -0.89 5.95 -5.79
CA GLU A 37 -1.03 5.62 -7.21
C GLU A 37 0.07 4.65 -7.64
N ALA A 38 1.33 4.98 -7.35
CA ALA A 38 2.46 4.12 -7.67
C ALA A 38 2.35 2.72 -7.02
N PHE A 39 1.89 2.65 -5.76
CA PHE A 39 1.72 1.38 -5.06
C PHE A 39 0.61 0.53 -5.70
N VAL A 40 -0.53 1.13 -6.01
CA VAL A 40 -1.67 0.43 -6.63
C VAL A 40 -1.33 -0.02 -8.05
N GLU A 41 -0.69 0.82 -8.85
CA GLU A 41 -0.25 0.48 -10.21
C GLU A 41 0.74 -0.69 -10.22
N ALA A 42 1.62 -0.79 -9.22
CA ALA A 42 2.51 -1.93 -9.06
C ALA A 42 1.78 -3.23 -8.65
N GLY A 43 0.51 -3.16 -8.27
CA GLY A 43 -0.33 -4.25 -7.80
C GLY A 43 -0.36 -4.41 -6.27
N GLY A 44 -0.10 -3.32 -5.54
CA GLY A 44 -0.20 -3.21 -4.10
C GLY A 44 -1.65 -3.26 -3.60
N THR A 45 -1.87 -3.98 -2.51
CA THR A 45 -3.22 -4.19 -1.95
C THR A 45 -3.24 -4.25 -0.43
N LEU A 46 -2.15 -3.83 0.24
CA LEU A 46 -2.00 -3.85 1.70
C LEU A 46 -1.47 -2.52 2.23
#